data_AF-A0A239RGF7-F1
#
_entry.id   AF-A0A239RGF7-F1
#
_cell.length_a   1.000
_cell.length_b   1.000
_cell.length_c   1.000
_cell.angle_alpha   90.00
_cell.angle_beta   90.00
_cell.angle_gamma   90.00
#
_symmetry.space_group_name_H-M   'P 1'
#
loop_
_entity.id
_entity.type
_entity.pdbx_description
1 polymer ?
#
loop_
_entity_poly.entity_id
_entity_poly.type
_entity_poly.pdbx_seq_one_letter_code
_entity_poly.pdbx_strand_id
1 'polypeptide(L)'
;MDYEKGYVFDLMEKGGPTDVREPYFKEAVDEMMRARTLCAKANACMPDDPTYVTHLEELFGRKLDDVRILTPFICDFGNRVKFGKGVFINHSAILSASGGIEFEDGSMAAPGLRIATINHDMNERHGLMIFGRIK
;
A
#
# COMPACT_ATOMS: atom_id res chain seq x y z
N MET A 1 -13.40 4.16 -24.21
CA MET A 1 -12.32 5.16 -24.07
C MET A 1 -11.09 4.41 -23.61
N ASP A 2 -9.97 4.61 -24.29
CA ASP A 2 -8.68 4.07 -23.83
C ASP A 2 -8.09 5.08 -22.84
N TYR A 3 -7.93 4.66 -21.59
CA TYR A 3 -7.29 5.46 -20.56
C TYR A 3 -5.78 5.24 -20.62
N GLU A 4 -5.00 6.29 -20.33
CA GLU A 4 -3.54 6.15 -20.23
C GLU A 4 -3.17 5.20 -19.09
N LYS A 5 -2.08 4.43 -19.26
CA LYS A 5 -1.60 3.52 -18.22
C LYS A 5 -1.26 4.30 -16.96
N GLY A 6 -1.80 3.86 -15.83
CA GLY A 6 -1.61 4.49 -14.53
C GLY A 6 -2.58 5.64 -14.22
N TYR A 7 -3.53 5.92 -15.12
CA TYR A 7 -4.52 7.00 -14.95
C TYR A 7 -5.25 6.95 -13.59
N VAL A 8 -5.59 5.75 -13.12
CA VAL A 8 -6.23 5.57 -11.79
C VAL A 8 -5.34 6.06 -10.65
N PHE A 9 -4.03 5.83 -10.73
CA PHE A 9 -3.09 6.23 -9.70
C PHE A 9 -2.88 7.75 -9.69
N ASP A 10 -2.96 8.40 -10.87
CA ASP A 10 -2.94 9.86 -10.96
C ASP A 10 -4.17 10.50 -10.32
N LEU A 11 -5.35 9.87 -10.47
CA LEU A 11 -6.56 10.31 -9.77
C LEU A 11 -6.44 10.11 -8.26
N MET A 12 -5.94 8.95 -7.81
CA MET A 12 -5.70 8.68 -6.38
C MET A 12 -4.72 9.69 -5.76
N GLU A 13 -3.63 10.04 -6.46
CA GLU A 13 -2.66 11.06 -5.99
C GLU A 13 -3.28 12.44 -5.82
N LYS A 14 -4.28 12.78 -6.65
CA LYS A 14 -5.03 14.04 -6.57
C LYS A 14 -6.15 14.03 -5.53
N GLY A 15 -6.35 12.91 -4.82
CA GLY A 15 -7.39 12.74 -3.81
C GLY A 15 -8.71 12.15 -4.34
N GLY A 16 -8.76 11.77 -5.61
CA GLY A 16 -9.96 11.29 -6.29
C GLY A 16 -10.91 12.41 -6.76
N PRO A 17 -12.21 12.12 -6.94
CA PRO A 17 -12.80 10.80 -6.79
C PRO A 17 -12.32 9.82 -7.87
N THR A 18 -12.24 8.54 -7.53
CA THR A 18 -12.20 7.46 -8.52
C THR A 18 -13.51 6.71 -8.49
N ASP A 19 -14.00 6.28 -9.64
CA ASP A 19 -15.18 5.43 -9.76
C ASP A 19 -14.76 3.98 -10.01
N VAL A 20 -15.11 3.08 -9.10
CA VAL A 20 -14.75 1.65 -9.19
C VAL A 20 -15.46 0.92 -10.32
N ARG A 21 -16.48 1.53 -10.93
CA ARG A 21 -17.25 1.00 -12.06
C ARG A 21 -16.57 1.29 -13.40
N GLU A 22 -15.65 2.25 -13.42
CA GLU A 22 -14.97 2.68 -14.65
C GLU A 22 -13.84 1.72 -15.06
N PRO A 23 -13.63 1.50 -16.37
CA PRO A 23 -12.60 0.57 -16.86
C PRO A 23 -11.17 0.88 -16.38
N TYR A 24 -10.82 2.16 -16.17
CA TYR A 24 -9.49 2.54 -15.68
C TYR A 24 -9.18 1.98 -14.29
N PHE A 25 -10.21 1.66 -13.50
CA PHE A 25 -10.03 1.19 -12.13
C PHE A 25 -9.40 -0.21 -12.07
N LYS A 26 -9.37 -0.93 -13.20
CA LYS A 26 -8.76 -2.25 -13.31
C LYS A 26 -7.31 -2.29 -12.82
N GLU A 27 -6.50 -1.27 -13.11
CA GLU A 27 -5.10 -1.22 -12.63
C GLU A 27 -5.00 -1.14 -11.10
N ALA A 28 -5.95 -0.45 -10.44
CA ALA A 28 -6.00 -0.40 -8.99
C ALA A 28 -6.39 -1.76 -8.38
N VAL A 29 -7.31 -2.49 -9.03
CA VAL A 29 -7.66 -3.86 -8.63
C VAL A 29 -6.46 -4.80 -8.78
N ASP A 30 -5.73 -4.68 -9.89
CA ASP A 30 -4.56 -5.52 -10.16
C ASP A 30 -3.45 -5.29 -9.15
N GLU A 31 -3.16 -4.03 -8.82
CA GLU A 31 -2.21 -3.69 -7.76
C GLU A 31 -2.65 -4.21 -6.39
N MET A 32 -3.94 -4.05 -6.06
CA MET A 32 -4.50 -4.60 -4.81
C MET A 32 -4.30 -6.11 -4.70
N MET A 33 -4.55 -6.84 -5.79
CA MET A 33 -4.34 -8.29 -5.81
C MET A 33 -2.86 -8.66 -5.73
N ARG A 34 -1.98 -7.93 -6.44
CA ARG A 34 -0.53 -8.13 -6.37
C ARG A 34 -0.01 -7.91 -4.95
N ALA A 35 -0.37 -6.79 -4.33
CA ALA A 35 0.10 -6.41 -3.00
C ALA A 35 -0.34 -7.40 -1.93
N ARG A 36 -1.63 -7.78 -1.94
CA ARG A 36 -2.18 -8.78 -1.01
C ARG A 36 -1.53 -10.15 -1.17
N THR A 37 -1.22 -10.57 -2.41
CA THR A 37 -0.54 -11.83 -2.69
C THR A 37 0.88 -11.84 -2.11
N LEU A 38 1.62 -10.74 -2.27
CA LEU A 38 2.99 -10.63 -1.75
C LEU A 38 3.00 -10.54 -0.22
N CYS A 39 2.06 -9.82 0.40
CA CYS A 39 1.88 -9.84 1.85
C CYS A 39 1.56 -11.25 2.36
N ALA A 40 0.69 -12.00 1.67
CA ALA A 40 0.36 -13.37 2.06
C ALA A 40 1.59 -14.29 2.00
N LYS A 41 2.42 -14.18 0.95
CA LYS A 41 3.69 -14.93 0.86
C LYS A 41 4.65 -14.56 1.98
N ALA A 42 4.87 -13.26 2.23
CA ALA A 42 5.74 -12.79 3.31
C ALA A 42 5.26 -13.28 4.69
N ASN A 43 3.95 -13.23 4.94
CA ASN A 43 3.35 -13.64 6.22
C ASN A 43 3.34 -15.17 6.43
N ALA A 44 3.53 -15.96 5.36
CA ALA A 44 3.60 -17.41 5.45
C ALA A 44 5.02 -17.93 5.79
N CYS A 45 6.03 -17.06 5.74
CA CYS A 45 7.38 -17.36 6.19
C CYS A 45 7.46 -17.43 7.72
N MET A 46 8.40 -18.21 8.26
CA MET A 46 8.66 -18.26 9.70
C MET A 46 9.26 -16.94 10.19
N PRO A 47 9.04 -16.56 11.47
CA PRO A 47 9.83 -15.51 12.11
C PRO A 47 11.34 -15.81 11.92
N ASP A 48 12.09 -14.80 11.50
CA ASP A 48 13.53 -14.85 11.18
C ASP A 48 13.96 -15.59 9.89
N ASP A 49 13.02 -16.08 9.07
CA ASP A 49 13.36 -16.55 7.72
C ASP A 49 13.69 -15.36 6.81
N PRO A 50 14.92 -15.21 6.29
CA PRO A 50 15.28 -14.04 5.49
C PRO A 50 14.49 -13.94 4.16
N THR A 51 13.81 -15.00 3.72
CA THR A 51 13.09 -15.00 2.44
C THR A 51 11.85 -14.09 2.44
N TYR A 52 11.22 -13.81 3.59
CA TYR A 52 10.04 -12.94 3.62
C TYR A 52 10.35 -11.55 3.07
N VAL A 53 11.57 -11.05 3.29
CA VAL A 53 11.98 -9.71 2.83
C VAL A 53 11.94 -9.62 1.31
N THR A 54 12.21 -10.71 0.59
CA THR A 54 12.19 -10.71 -0.88
C THR A 54 10.79 -10.43 -1.44
N HIS A 55 9.74 -10.91 -0.77
CA HIS A 55 8.36 -10.61 -1.11
C HIS A 55 7.99 -9.17 -0.79
N LEU A 56 8.53 -8.61 0.29
CA LEU A 56 8.33 -7.19 0.63
C LEU A 56 9.11 -6.27 -0.32
N GLU A 57 10.31 -6.64 -0.74
CA GLU A 57 11.08 -5.91 -1.76
C GLU A 57 10.33 -5.88 -3.09
N GLU A 58 9.75 -7.01 -3.51
CA GLU A 58 8.87 -7.07 -4.69
C GLU A 58 7.59 -6.23 -4.51
N LEU A 59 7.02 -6.22 -3.30
CA LEU A 59 5.83 -5.43 -2.98
C LEU A 59 6.08 -3.93 -3.19
N PHE A 60 7.20 -3.43 -2.66
CA PHE A 60 7.55 -2.01 -2.70
C PHE A 60 8.42 -1.62 -3.90
N GLY A 61 8.83 -2.57 -4.74
CA GLY A 61 9.65 -2.33 -5.93
C GLY A 61 11.05 -1.78 -5.63
N ARG A 62 11.58 -2.03 -4.42
CA ARG A 62 12.92 -1.58 -4.01
C ARG A 62 13.55 -2.55 -3.02
N LYS A 63 14.88 -2.47 -2.90
CA LYS A 63 15.62 -3.08 -1.79
C LYS A 63 15.26 -2.43 -0.46
N LEU A 64 15.19 -3.25 0.59
CA LEU A 64 14.85 -2.85 1.97
C LEU A 64 16.05 -2.95 2.92
N ASP A 65 17.27 -2.77 2.41
CA ASP A 65 18.51 -2.84 3.21
C ASP A 65 18.53 -1.84 4.38
N ASP A 66 17.73 -0.78 4.29
CA ASP A 66 17.58 0.33 5.23
C ASP A 66 16.19 0.39 5.90
N VAL A 67 15.32 -0.60 5.67
CA VAL A 67 13.95 -0.65 6.19
C VAL A 67 13.69 -2.02 6.81
N ARG A 68 13.21 -2.05 8.05
CA ARG A 68 12.84 -3.30 8.72
C ARG A 68 11.34 -3.35 8.99
N ILE A 69 10.68 -4.36 8.44
CA ILE A 69 9.25 -4.61 8.61
C ILE A 69 9.08 -5.98 9.23
N LEU A 70 8.41 -6.08 10.37
CA LEU A 70 8.11 -7.37 10.98
C LEU A 70 6.77 -7.92 10.49
N THR A 71 6.74 -9.20 10.16
CA THR A 71 5.50 -9.92 9.82
C THR A 71 4.75 -10.34 11.10
N PRO A 72 3.42 -10.48 11.07
CA PRO A 72 2.56 -10.29 9.90
C PRO A 72 2.40 -8.82 9.52
N PHE A 73 2.36 -8.54 8.22
CA PHE A 73 2.19 -7.21 7.64
C PHE A 73 1.13 -7.25 6.53
N ILE A 74 0.30 -6.21 6.43
CA ILE A 74 -0.74 -6.11 5.41
C ILE A 74 -0.63 -4.76 4.71
N CYS A 75 -0.61 -4.78 3.39
CA CYS A 75 -0.67 -3.61 2.52
C CYS A 75 -1.49 -3.92 1.27
N ASP A 76 -2.36 -3.00 0.86
CA ASP A 76 -3.18 -3.13 -0.35
C ASP A 76 -2.60 -2.38 -1.55
N PHE A 77 -1.71 -1.41 -1.41
CA PHE A 77 -1.09 -0.68 -2.52
C PHE A 77 0.41 -0.44 -2.25
N GLY A 78 1.23 -1.47 -2.51
CA GLY A 78 2.67 -1.41 -2.27
C GLY A 78 3.38 -0.33 -3.11
N ASN A 79 2.93 -0.14 -4.34
CA ASN A 79 3.42 0.92 -5.25
C ASN A 79 3.11 2.36 -4.78
N ARG A 80 2.29 2.53 -3.73
CA ARG A 80 1.92 3.84 -3.17
C ARG A 80 2.56 4.12 -1.80
N VAL A 81 3.41 3.20 -1.30
CA VAL A 81 4.15 3.39 -0.05
C VAL A 81 5.59 3.79 -0.34
N LYS A 82 6.07 4.83 0.34
CA LYS A 82 7.46 5.29 0.27
C LYS A 82 8.11 5.23 1.65
N PHE A 83 9.41 4.95 1.66
CA PHE A 83 10.22 4.88 2.87
C PHE A 83 11.46 5.77 2.72
N GLY A 84 11.70 6.57 3.77
CA GLY A 84 13.01 7.13 4.07
C GLY A 84 13.97 6.06 4.60
N LYS A 85 15.10 6.51 5.12
CA LYS A 85 16.18 5.66 5.66
C LYS A 85 15.92 5.30 7.12
N GLY A 86 16.28 4.08 7.51
CA GLY A 86 16.22 3.65 8.90
C GLY A 86 14.79 3.51 9.43
N VAL A 87 13.82 3.21 8.55
CA VAL A 87 12.43 3.03 8.94
C VAL A 87 12.25 1.67 9.60
N PHE A 88 11.54 1.64 10.72
CA PHE A 88 11.15 0.41 11.40
C PHE A 88 9.62 0.34 11.53
N ILE A 89 9.03 -0.75 11.02
CA ILE A 89 7.61 -1.05 11.19
C ILE A 89 7.48 -2.37 11.94
N ASN A 90 6.90 -2.28 13.14
CA ASN A 90 6.66 -3.46 13.95
C ASN A 90 5.48 -4.30 13.43
N HIS A 91 5.31 -5.49 13.98
CA HIS A 91 4.38 -6.49 13.48
C HIS A 91 2.92 -6.03 13.59
N SER A 92 2.06 -6.74 12.85
CA SER A 92 0.61 -6.52 12.80
C SER A 92 0.21 -5.16 12.22
N ALA A 93 1.08 -4.52 11.45
CA ALA A 93 0.76 -3.29 10.75
C ALA A 93 -0.21 -3.54 9.57
N ILE A 94 -1.17 -2.64 9.39
CA ILE A 94 -2.15 -2.65 8.29
C ILE A 94 -2.10 -1.30 7.59
N LEU A 95 -1.71 -1.30 6.31
CA LEU A 95 -1.64 -0.12 5.46
C LEU A 95 -2.70 -0.23 4.36
N SER A 96 -3.78 0.54 4.47
CA SER A 96 -4.63 0.84 3.32
C SER A 96 -4.11 2.09 2.62
N ALA A 97 -3.31 1.88 1.58
CA ALA A 97 -2.29 2.79 1.07
C ALA A 97 -2.63 3.39 -0.31
N SER A 98 -3.81 3.14 -0.87
CA SER A 98 -4.20 3.64 -2.21
C SER A 98 -3.99 5.15 -2.40
N GLY A 99 -4.31 5.96 -1.38
CA GLY A 99 -4.08 7.41 -1.40
C GLY A 99 -2.61 7.82 -1.25
N GLY A 100 -1.78 6.95 -0.70
CA GLY A 100 -0.34 7.12 -0.56
C GLY A 100 0.10 7.33 0.89
N ILE A 101 1.15 6.61 1.27
CA ILE A 101 1.77 6.69 2.59
C ILE A 101 3.27 6.91 2.40
N GLU A 102 3.83 7.84 3.15
CA GLU A 102 5.26 8.10 3.19
C GLU A 102 5.71 7.99 4.64
N PHE A 103 6.75 7.20 4.89
CA PHE A 103 7.44 7.17 6.18
C PHE A 103 8.75 7.92 6.02
N GLU A 104 8.95 9.00 6.78
CA GLU A 104 10.18 9.79 6.73
C GLU A 104 11.36 9.07 7.41
N ASP A 105 12.57 9.62 7.26
CA ASP A 105 13.80 9.10 7.83
C ASP A 105 13.68 8.88 9.36
N GLY A 106 14.08 7.70 9.82
CA GLY A 106 14.05 7.33 11.23
C GLY A 106 12.65 7.06 11.80
N SER A 107 11.60 7.02 10.98
CA SER A 107 10.25 6.66 11.44
C SER A 107 10.22 5.30 12.12
N MET A 108 9.62 5.24 13.31
CA MET A 108 9.43 4.01 14.06
C MET A 108 7.95 3.82 14.38
N ALA A 109 7.37 2.72 13.92
CA ALA A 109 5.98 2.36 14.19
C ALA A 109 5.91 1.21 15.19
N ALA A 110 5.12 1.39 16.24
CA ALA A 110 4.83 0.38 17.25
C ALA A 110 3.92 -0.75 16.70
N PRO A 111 3.78 -1.89 17.41
CA PRO A 111 2.92 -2.98 16.96
C PRO A 111 1.48 -2.52 16.71
N GLY A 112 0.87 -3.04 15.64
CA GLY A 112 -0.55 -2.79 15.37
C GLY A 112 -0.87 -1.41 14.77
N LEU A 113 0.11 -0.71 14.21
CA LEU A 113 -0.12 0.49 13.40
C LEU A 113 -1.20 0.23 12.34
N ARG A 114 -2.19 1.12 12.24
CA ARG A 114 -3.20 1.09 11.19
C ARG A 114 -3.27 2.44 10.53
N ILE A 115 -3.07 2.46 9.22
CA ILE A 115 -3.18 3.65 8.40
C ILE A 115 -4.18 3.35 7.29
N ALA A 116 -5.16 4.22 7.10
CA ALA A 116 -6.09 4.16 5.98
C ALA A 116 -6.13 5.50 5.26
N THR A 117 -5.84 5.45 3.96
CA THR A 117 -5.79 6.61 3.07
C THR A 117 -6.97 6.66 2.10
N ILE A 118 -7.80 5.62 2.07
CA ILE A 118 -9.05 5.57 1.31
C ILE A 118 -10.25 5.91 2.20
N ASN A 119 -11.23 6.58 1.61
CA ASN A 119 -12.57 6.68 2.14
C ASN A 119 -13.59 6.62 1.00
N HIS A 120 -14.86 6.45 1.35
CA HIS A 120 -15.96 6.47 0.41
C HIS A 120 -16.52 7.89 0.26
N ASP A 121 -17.02 8.23 -0.93
CA ASP A 121 -17.86 9.41 -1.08
C ASP A 121 -19.07 9.33 -0.13
N MET A 122 -19.46 10.45 0.47
CA MET A 122 -20.50 10.46 1.50
C MET A 122 -21.91 10.19 0.96
N ASN A 123 -22.13 10.40 -0.34
CA ASN A 123 -23.41 10.21 -1.04
C ASN A 123 -23.39 8.98 -1.95
N GLU A 124 -22.29 8.69 -2.64
CA GLU A 124 -22.11 7.56 -3.57
C GLU A 124 -21.16 6.47 -3.05
N ARG A 125 -21.39 6.02 -1.81
CA ARG A 125 -20.46 5.12 -1.07
C ARG A 125 -20.03 3.84 -1.79
N HIS A 126 -20.84 3.29 -2.69
CA HIS A 126 -20.52 2.02 -3.34
C HIS A 126 -19.73 2.17 -4.66
N GLY A 127 -19.66 3.38 -5.21
CA GLY A 127 -19.06 3.65 -6.51
C GLY A 127 -17.83 4.54 -6.43
N LEU A 128 -17.91 5.61 -5.62
CA LEU A 128 -16.91 6.65 -5.58
C LEU A 128 -16.02 6.55 -4.34
N MET A 129 -14.72 6.58 -4.58
CA MET A 129 -13.68 6.58 -3.55
C MET A 129 -12.93 7.91 -3.56
N ILE A 130 -12.63 8.42 -2.38
CA ILE A 130 -11.80 9.60 -2.15
C ILE A 130 -10.56 9.22 -1.35
N PHE A 131 -9.49 10.00 -1.49
CA PHE A 131 -8.18 9.62 -0.97
C PHE A 131 -7.52 10.77 -0.22
N GLY A 132 -6.90 10.44 0.91
CA GLY A 132 -5.96 11.28 1.62
C GLY A 132 -4.53 10.80 1.42
N ARG A 133 -3.55 11.59 1.84
CA ARG A 133 -2.14 11.20 1.88
C ARG A 133 -1.60 11.38 3.29
N ILE A 134 -0.75 10.47 3.72
CA ILE A 134 -0.03 10.55 4.99
C ILE A 134 1.47 10.62 4.71
N LYS A 135 2.14 11.46 5.49
CA LYS A 135 3.59 11.63 5.54
C LYS A 135 4.03 11.57 6.99
#